data_AF-I3I4E5-F1
#
_entry.id   AF-I3I4E5-F1
#
_cell.length_a   1.000
_cell.length_b   1.000
_cell.length_c   1.000
_cell.angle_alpha   90.00
_cell.angle_beta   90.00
_cell.angle_gamma   90.00
#
_symmetry.space_group_name_H-M   'P 1'
#
loop_
_entity.id
_entity.type
_entity.pdbx_description
1 polymer ?
#
loop_
_entity_poly.entity_id
_entity_poly.type
_entity_poly.pdbx_seq_one_letter_code
_entity_poly.pdbx_strand_id
1 'polypeptide(L)'
;MNLLNTNIAQAQSLVDALLQENPDFPLWRSIKNQLDFIESDFEVSGSFKKKSDLEMVKRIILGVQSIREVEPGNPELSDLLCEIDYQYKKLYGLVK
;
A
#
# COMPACT_ATOMS: atom_id res chain seq x y z
N MET A 1 -11.20 -3.78 13.69
CA MET A 1 -10.17 -3.80 12.62
C MET A 1 -9.62 -2.38 12.51
N ASN A 2 -8.29 -2.19 12.45
CA ASN A 2 -7.69 -0.86 12.27
C ASN A 2 -8.05 -0.30 10.88
N LEU A 3 -8.40 0.99 10.78
CA LEU A 3 -8.74 1.67 9.52
C LEU A 3 -7.67 1.45 8.44
N LEU A 4 -6.39 1.47 8.80
CA LEU A 4 -5.29 1.19 7.88
C LEU A 4 -5.38 -0.22 7.29
N ASN A 5 -5.72 -1.23 8.09
CA ASN A 5 -5.85 -2.61 7.62
C ASN A 5 -7.04 -2.76 6.66
N THR A 6 -8.16 -2.07 6.94
CA THR A 6 -9.29 -2.00 6.01
C THR A 6 -8.89 -1.36 4.68
N ASN A 7 -8.13 -0.27 4.71
CA ASN A 7 -7.65 0.41 3.51
C ASN A 7 -6.70 -0.49 2.69
N ILE A 8 -5.79 -1.22 3.35
CA ILE A 8 -4.89 -2.17 2.69
C ILE A 8 -5.68 -3.26 1.97
N ALA A 9 -6.66 -3.87 2.64
CA ALA A 9 -7.51 -4.91 2.03
C ALA A 9 -8.32 -4.38 0.84
N GLN A 10 -8.87 -3.16 0.95
CA GLN A 10 -9.56 -2.51 -0.16
C GLN A 10 -8.62 -2.25 -1.35
N ALA A 11 -7.44 -1.68 -1.09
CA ALA A 11 -6.45 -1.40 -2.12
C ALA A 11 -5.98 -2.68 -2.83
N GLN A 12 -5.72 -3.76 -2.08
CA GLN A 12 -5.39 -5.06 -2.65
C GLN A 12 -6.49 -5.57 -3.56
N SER A 13 -7.76 -5.52 -3.14
CA SER A 13 -8.87 -5.97 -3.97
C SER A 13 -9.00 -5.18 -5.28
N LEU A 14 -8.78 -3.85 -5.24
CA LEU A 14 -8.80 -3.00 -6.44
C LEU A 14 -7.62 -3.32 -7.37
N VAL A 15 -6.43 -3.50 -6.81
CA VAL A 15 -5.21 -3.82 -7.59
C VAL A 15 -5.30 -5.23 -8.18
N ASP A 16 -5.88 -6.19 -7.47
CA ASP A 16 -6.11 -7.54 -7.96
C ASP A 16 -7.09 -7.53 -9.15
N ALA A 17 -8.13 -6.70 -9.12
CA ALA A 17 -9.03 -6.51 -10.27
C ALA A 17 -8.28 -5.94 -11.50
N LEU A 18 -7.43 -4.93 -11.28
CA LEU A 18 -6.59 -4.35 -12.34
C LEU A 18 -5.57 -5.35 -12.91
N LEU A 19 -5.03 -6.24 -12.07
CA LEU A 19 -4.17 -7.34 -12.49
C LEU A 19 -4.96 -8.45 -13.20
N GLN A 20 -6.22 -8.68 -12.91
CA GLN A 20 -7.03 -9.62 -13.69
C GLN A 20 -7.24 -9.12 -15.12
N GLU A 21 -7.44 -7.82 -15.29
CA GLU A 21 -7.56 -7.18 -16.61
C GLU A 21 -6.22 -7.11 -17.34
N ASN A 22 -5.14 -6.79 -16.62
CA ASN A 22 -3.78 -6.65 -17.17
C ASN A 22 -2.74 -7.34 -16.28
N PRO A 23 -2.63 -8.69 -16.33
CA PRO A 23 -1.79 -9.47 -15.42
C PRO A 23 -0.32 -9.11 -15.48
N ASP A 24 0.10 -8.65 -16.64
CA ASP A 24 1.50 -8.35 -16.90
C ASP A 24 1.94 -6.91 -16.64
N PHE A 25 1.02 -6.04 -16.23
CA PHE A 25 1.33 -4.63 -16.08
C PHE A 25 2.29 -4.39 -14.90
N PRO A 26 3.52 -3.89 -15.14
CA PRO A 26 4.55 -3.80 -14.10
C PRO A 26 4.16 -2.93 -12.90
N LEU A 27 3.39 -1.86 -13.15
CA LEU A 27 2.94 -0.94 -12.10
C LEU A 27 2.07 -1.67 -11.06
N TRP A 28 1.04 -2.40 -11.51
CA TRP A 28 0.13 -3.11 -10.61
C TRP A 28 0.82 -4.20 -9.81
N ARG A 29 1.78 -4.91 -10.42
CA ARG A 29 2.64 -5.87 -9.69
C ARG A 29 3.51 -5.19 -8.64
N SER A 30 4.10 -4.04 -8.95
CA SER A 30 4.90 -3.25 -8.00
C SER A 30 4.05 -2.77 -6.82
N ILE A 31 2.84 -2.28 -7.09
CA ILE A 31 1.91 -1.82 -6.05
C ILE A 31 1.46 -3.00 -5.18
N LYS A 32 1.06 -4.11 -5.79
CA LYS A 32 0.65 -5.33 -5.06
C LYS A 32 1.75 -5.84 -4.13
N ASN A 33 2.99 -5.96 -4.61
CA ASN A 33 4.11 -6.40 -3.78
C ASN A 33 4.37 -5.49 -2.58
N GLN A 34 4.20 -4.16 -2.73
CA GLN A 34 4.34 -3.22 -1.62
C GLN A 34 3.18 -3.33 -0.64
N LEU A 35 1.94 -3.48 -1.11
CA LEU A 35 0.78 -3.71 -0.25
C LEU A 35 0.90 -5.01 0.54
N ASP A 36 1.35 -6.10 -0.09
CA ASP A 36 1.56 -7.39 0.58
C ASP A 36 2.67 -7.30 1.64
N PHE A 37 3.74 -6.55 1.36
CA PHE A 37 4.78 -6.26 2.34
C PHE A 37 4.20 -5.51 3.55
N ILE A 38 3.43 -4.45 3.33
CA ILE A 38 2.78 -3.64 4.37
C ILE A 38 1.81 -4.50 5.18
N GLU A 39 0.93 -5.28 4.53
CA GLU A 39 -0.03 -6.17 5.18
C GLU A 39 0.68 -7.17 6.09
N SER A 40 1.85 -7.65 5.68
CA SER A 40 2.60 -8.64 6.42
C SER A 40 3.03 -8.16 7.83
N ASP A 41 3.08 -6.84 8.06
CA ASP A 41 3.36 -6.24 9.37
C ASP A 41 2.17 -6.21 10.33
N PHE A 42 1.00 -6.65 9.89
CA PHE A 42 -0.18 -6.78 10.72
C PHE A 42 -0.45 -8.25 11.05
N GLU A 43 -1.10 -8.51 12.18
CA GLU A 43 -1.72 -9.81 12.39
C GLU A 43 -3.07 -9.89 11.69
N VAL A 44 -3.61 -11.11 11.59
CA VAL A 44 -5.00 -11.36 11.15
C VAL A 44 -6.00 -10.59 12.02
N SER A 45 -5.69 -10.37 13.30
CA SER A 45 -6.47 -9.53 14.24
C SER A 45 -6.48 -8.04 13.86
N GLY A 46 -5.56 -7.62 12.98
CA GLY A 46 -5.30 -6.24 12.60
C GLY A 46 -4.40 -5.46 13.54
N SER A 47 -3.82 -6.13 14.55
CA SER A 47 -2.82 -5.49 15.43
C SER A 47 -1.50 -5.33 14.70
N PHE A 48 -0.86 -4.17 14.87
CA PHE A 48 0.40 -3.86 14.22
C PHE A 48 1.57 -4.54 14.96
N LYS A 49 2.32 -5.40 14.25
CA LYS A 49 3.45 -6.15 14.81
C LYS A 49 4.77 -5.38 14.75
N LYS A 50 4.89 -4.43 13.82
CA LYS A 50 6.14 -3.69 13.55
C LYS A 50 7.35 -4.61 13.33
N LYS A 51 7.19 -5.65 12.50
CA LYS A 51 8.26 -6.66 12.29
C LYS A 51 9.30 -6.23 11.24
N SER A 52 8.95 -5.30 10.35
CA SER A 52 9.84 -4.89 9.26
C SER A 52 10.94 -3.94 9.71
N ASP A 53 12.10 -4.06 9.07
CA ASP A 53 13.25 -3.17 9.25
C ASP A 53 12.97 -1.78 8.68
N LEU A 54 13.45 -0.73 9.36
CA LEU A 54 13.16 0.66 9.00
C LEU A 54 13.70 1.04 7.61
N GLU A 55 14.83 0.48 7.19
CA GLU A 55 15.39 0.74 5.85
C GLU A 55 14.54 0.11 4.75
N MET A 56 13.88 -1.01 5.04
CA MET A 56 12.91 -1.61 4.11
C MET A 56 11.65 -0.74 4.00
N VAL A 57 11.14 -0.22 5.12
CA VAL A 57 9.99 0.70 5.13
C VAL A 57 10.28 1.97 4.32
N LYS A 58 11.49 2.53 4.44
CA LYS A 58 11.91 3.71 3.67
C LYS A 58 11.97 3.47 2.15
N ARG A 59 12.16 2.22 1.72
CA ARG A 59 12.20 1.85 0.29
C ARG A 59 10.82 1.75 -0.34
N ILE A 60 9.75 1.81 0.45
CA ILE A 60 8.38 1.87 -0.08
C ILE A 60 8.18 3.21 -0.77
N ILE A 61 7.86 3.14 -2.05
CA ILE A 61 7.61 4.29 -2.94
C ILE A 61 6.15 4.39 -3.35
N LEU A 62 5.25 3.70 -2.62
CA LEU A 62 3.83 3.59 -2.91
C LEU A 62 3.17 4.95 -3.15
N GLY A 63 3.37 5.92 -2.26
CA GLY A 63 2.80 7.27 -2.44
C GLY A 63 3.32 7.97 -3.70
N VAL A 64 4.61 7.85 -4.00
CA VAL A 64 5.20 8.48 -5.20
C VAL A 64 4.69 7.84 -6.48
N GLN A 65 4.57 6.51 -6.52
CA GLN A 65 4.01 5.79 -7.67
C GLN A 65 2.53 6.13 -7.87
N SER A 66 1.78 6.27 -6.77
CA SER A 66 0.35 6.61 -6.81
C SER A 66 0.11 7.94 -7.52
N ILE A 67 0.79 9.00 -7.07
CA ILE A 67 0.64 10.34 -7.68
C ILE A 67 1.08 10.36 -9.15
N ARG A 68 2.19 9.72 -9.49
CA ARG A 68 2.77 9.85 -10.84
C ARG A 68 2.07 8.99 -11.89
N GLU A 69 1.65 7.80 -11.51
CA GLU A 69 1.24 6.76 -12.46
C GLU A 69 -0.24 6.36 -12.30
N VAL A 70 -0.83 6.55 -11.12
CA VAL A 70 -2.21 6.13 -10.82
C VAL A 70 -3.19 7.30 -10.88
N GLU A 71 -2.85 8.43 -10.26
CA GLU A 71 -3.70 9.63 -10.16
C GLU A 71 -4.32 10.07 -11.50
N PRO A 72 -3.60 10.09 -12.64
CA PRO A 72 -4.17 10.56 -13.90
C PRO A 72 -5.34 9.69 -14.42
N GLY A 73 -5.36 8.41 -14.08
CA GLY A 73 -6.38 7.46 -14.54
C GLY A 73 -7.37 7.04 -13.46
N ASN A 74 -6.95 7.08 -12.19
CA ASN A 74 -7.75 6.66 -11.04
C ASN A 74 -7.36 7.46 -9.78
N PRO A 75 -7.85 8.70 -9.63
CA PRO A 75 -7.51 9.55 -8.50
C PRO A 75 -7.96 8.96 -7.15
N GLU A 76 -9.11 8.27 -7.10
CA GLU A 76 -9.62 7.64 -5.88
C GLU A 76 -8.69 6.54 -5.36
N LEU A 77 -8.16 5.69 -6.27
CA LEU A 77 -7.16 4.70 -5.90
C LEU A 77 -5.84 5.37 -5.49
N SER A 78 -5.44 6.44 -6.17
CA SER A 78 -4.23 7.19 -5.80
C SER A 78 -4.31 7.72 -4.37
N ASP A 79 -5.43 8.34 -3.99
CA ASP A 79 -5.65 8.86 -2.64
C ASP A 79 -5.58 7.75 -1.59
N LEU A 80 -6.22 6.60 -1.86
CA LEU A 80 -6.20 5.44 -0.96
C LEU A 80 -4.78 4.92 -0.74
N LEU A 81 -4.00 4.76 -1.81
CA LEU A 81 -2.62 4.28 -1.74
C LEU A 81 -1.70 5.29 -1.03
N CYS A 82 -1.89 6.59 -1.26
CA CYS A 82 -1.16 7.65 -0.55
C CYS A 82 -1.45 7.63 0.95
N GLU A 83 -2.71 7.46 1.34
CA GLU A 83 -3.11 7.37 2.74
C GLU A 83 -2.49 6.14 3.42
N ILE A 84 -2.47 4.99 2.74
CA ILE A 84 -1.81 3.78 3.24
C ILE A 84 -0.31 4.04 3.48
N ASP A 85 0.39 4.60 2.48
CA ASP A 85 1.82 4.91 2.59
C ASP A 85 2.11 5.85 3.77
N TYR A 86 1.31 6.91 3.91
CA TYR A 86 1.45 7.88 4.99
C TYR A 86 1.22 7.24 6.37
N GLN A 87 0.10 6.55 6.58
CA GLN A 87 -0.23 5.95 7.86
C GLN A 87 0.77 4.87 8.26
N TYR A 88 1.21 4.04 7.30
CA TYR A 88 2.21 3.02 7.56
C TYR A 88 3.57 3.64 7.95
N LYS A 89 4.05 4.66 7.22
CA LYS A 89 5.28 5.38 7.57
C LYS A 89 5.16 6.11 8.90
N LYS A 90 3.95 6.56 9.28
CA LYS A 90 3.67 7.18 10.58
C LYS A 90 3.80 6.18 11.73
N LEU A 91 3.32 4.94 11.57
CA LEU A 91 3.53 3.86 12.55
C LEU A 91 5.02 3.56 12.79
N TYR A 92 5.86 3.80 11.78
CA TYR A 92 7.31 3.70 11.84
C TYR A 92 8.03 4.97 12.28
N GLY A 93 7.32 6.09 12.49
CA GLY A 93 7.91 7.37 12.90
C GLY A 93 8.72 8.06 11.80
N LEU A 94 8.48 7.73 10.53
CA LEU A 94 9.17 8.32 9.37
C LEU A 94 8.54 9.62 8.89
N VAL A 95 7.28 9.86 9.25
CA VAL A 95 6.51 11.06 8.94
C VAL A 95 5.80 11.54 10.23
N LYS A 96 5.55 12.85 10.33
CA LYS A 96 4.99 13.50 11.53
C LYS A 96 3.55 13.92 11.30
#